data_AF-M3ZQP1-F1
#
_entry.id   AF-M3ZQP1-F1
#
_cell.length_a   1.000
_cell.length_b   1.000
_cell.length_c   1.000
_cell.angle_alpha   90.00
_cell.angle_beta   90.00
_cell.angle_gamma   90.00
#
_symmetry.space_group_name_H-M   'P 1'
#
loop_
_entity.id
_entity.type
_entity.pdbx_description
1 polymer ?
#
loop_
_entity_poly.entity_id
_entity_poly.type
_entity_poly.pdbx_seq_one_letter_code
_entity_poly.pdbx_strand_id
1 'polypeptide(L)'
;MNRTFADEVHDSRDRFHRSPPPLSCSSPTLFHMLESAAELMMVHCDFQAAFNACTAGLESLARQEPEDRNRSEEIKTGFCILGIQALAELNQWEGVFSWVLQHYGHQDNVPAKIMQMCILLYSKVKQPAVMQQATRVWLRNPQNVQAVGFRLVAELYLLHILVPLGHLDEARELVGGDVGRNTFTEEQRRKALDVVEEISRHNQEGLMSPEGTPDSGAGESQPNSIQRCFAGSLLRKVEAVFRTFYRKCLRTGSDSSVLQKLFLAAILLYMLLFRLDPALPSSYMWIFKLLQLIKQTWRATFTSSRPLV
;
A
#
# COMPACT_ATOMS: atom_id res chain seq x y z
N MET A 1 -66.83 1.01 42.39
CA MET A 1 -66.55 1.98 43.47
C MET A 1 -65.11 1.74 43.94
N ASN A 2 -64.23 2.74 43.73
CA ASN A 2 -63.07 3.14 44.56
C ASN A 2 -62.58 2.14 45.64
N ARG A 3 -61.28 1.88 45.91
CA ARG A 3 -60.10 2.76 45.90
C ARG A 3 -58.86 1.98 46.44
N THR A 4 -57.67 2.25 45.90
CA THR A 4 -56.32 2.42 46.55
C THR A 4 -55.68 1.27 47.37
N PHE A 5 -54.46 0.83 46.98
CA PHE A 5 -53.12 1.13 47.59
C PHE A 5 -53.01 0.67 49.07
N ALA A 6 -52.05 -0.13 49.53
CA ALA A 6 -50.62 -0.23 49.21
C ALA A 6 -50.02 -1.53 49.80
N ASP A 7 -48.69 -1.63 49.69
CA ASP A 7 -47.75 -2.53 50.40
C ASP A 7 -47.18 -3.73 49.62
N GLU A 8 -46.29 -3.30 48.73
CA GLU A 8 -44.96 -3.81 48.40
C GLU A 8 -44.16 -4.45 49.56
N VAL A 9 -43.21 -5.31 49.16
CA VAL A 9 -42.01 -5.78 49.88
C VAL A 9 -42.15 -7.12 50.63
N HIS A 10 -42.09 -8.22 49.88
CA HIS A 10 -41.19 -9.30 50.28
C HIS A 10 -40.72 -10.16 49.10
N ASP A 11 -39.47 -10.60 49.24
CA ASP A 11 -38.86 -11.74 48.56
C ASP A 11 -38.18 -11.51 47.20
N SER A 12 -37.17 -10.64 47.23
CA SER A 12 -36.02 -10.70 46.32
C SER A 12 -34.96 -11.65 46.89
N ARG A 13 -35.10 -12.97 46.68
CA ARG A 13 -33.99 -13.93 46.72
C ARG A 13 -34.28 -15.06 45.74
N ASP A 14 -33.23 -15.47 45.03
CA ASP A 14 -33.15 -16.64 44.15
C ASP A 14 -33.77 -16.51 42.75
N ARG A 15 -33.03 -15.87 41.84
CA ARG A 15 -32.94 -16.34 40.45
C ARG A 15 -31.58 -16.04 39.83
N PHE A 16 -30.76 -17.09 39.79
CA PHE A 16 -29.67 -17.37 38.86
C PHE A 16 -28.55 -16.32 38.72
N HIS A 17 -27.48 -16.55 39.48
CA HIS A 17 -26.12 -16.31 39.02
C HIS A 17 -25.88 -17.05 37.69
N ARG A 18 -26.04 -16.34 36.57
CA ARG A 18 -25.33 -16.65 35.33
C ARG A 18 -24.55 -15.40 34.96
N SER A 19 -23.29 -15.36 35.38
CA SER A 19 -22.35 -14.34 34.89
C SER A 19 -22.34 -14.41 33.36
N PRO A 20 -22.45 -13.27 32.64
CA PRO A 20 -22.21 -13.28 31.21
C PRO A 20 -20.77 -13.75 30.96
N PRO A 21 -20.52 -14.54 29.90
CA PRO A 21 -19.14 -14.88 29.55
C PRO A 21 -18.36 -13.57 29.33
N PRO A 22 -17.08 -13.51 29.73
CA PRO A 22 -16.28 -12.33 29.46
C PRO A 22 -16.26 -12.09 27.95
N LEU A 23 -16.57 -10.86 27.55
CA LEU A 23 -16.36 -10.34 26.20
C LEU A 23 -14.84 -10.43 25.91
N SER A 24 -14.37 -11.61 25.53
CA SER A 24 -13.02 -11.78 24.99
C SER A 24 -13.03 -11.15 23.62
N CYS A 25 -12.63 -9.87 23.57
CA CYS A 25 -12.27 -9.21 22.33
C CYS A 25 -11.20 -10.06 21.66
N SER A 26 -11.52 -10.65 20.51
CA SER A 26 -10.60 -11.43 19.68
C SER A 26 -9.58 -10.56 18.91
N SER A 27 -9.79 -9.23 18.95
CA SER A 27 -8.99 -8.21 18.26
C SER A 27 -7.53 -8.02 18.73
N PRO A 28 -7.19 -8.01 20.05
CA PRO A 28 -5.83 -7.75 20.50
C PRO A 28 -4.87 -8.90 20.17
N THR A 29 -5.33 -10.15 20.18
CA THR A 29 -4.51 -11.31 19.80
C THR A 29 -4.13 -11.27 18.33
N LEU A 30 -5.09 -10.98 17.45
CA LEU A 30 -4.82 -10.86 16.01
C LEU A 30 -3.90 -9.69 15.69
N PHE A 31 -4.06 -8.57 16.39
CA PHE A 31 -3.17 -7.43 16.25
C PHE A 31 -1.74 -7.79 16.66
N HIS A 32 -1.55 -8.49 17.78
CA HIS A 32 -0.23 -8.96 18.20
C HIS A 32 0.38 -9.95 17.18
N MET A 33 -0.43 -10.83 16.58
CA MET A 33 0.03 -11.71 15.49
C MET A 33 0.48 -10.90 14.26
N LEU A 34 -0.25 -9.84 13.90
CA LEU A 34 0.11 -8.95 12.81
C LEU A 34 1.41 -8.20 13.11
N GLU A 35 1.57 -7.69 14.34
CA GLU A 35 2.84 -7.07 14.78
C GLU A 35 4.00 -8.05 14.72
N SER A 36 3.78 -9.30 15.16
CA SER A 36 4.80 -10.36 15.11
C SER A 36 5.20 -10.70 13.67
N ALA A 37 4.23 -10.78 12.75
CA ALA A 37 4.49 -11.00 11.33
C ALA A 37 5.29 -9.83 10.72
N ALA A 38 5.00 -8.60 11.12
CA ALA A 38 5.74 -7.42 10.68
C ALA A 38 7.19 -7.41 11.24
N GLU A 39 7.40 -7.87 12.47
CA GLU A 39 8.73 -8.01 13.06
C GLU A 39 9.57 -9.06 12.32
N LEU A 40 9.01 -10.24 12.04
CA LEU A 40 9.66 -11.28 11.24
C LEU A 40 10.07 -10.75 9.87
N MET A 41 9.17 -10.03 9.20
CA MET A 41 9.43 -9.40 7.90
C MET A 41 10.56 -8.38 7.96
N MET A 42 10.49 -7.41 8.88
CA MET A 42 11.26 -6.17 8.81
C MET A 42 12.54 -6.18 9.64
N VAL A 43 12.57 -6.97 10.72
CA VAL A 43 13.72 -7.04 11.65
C VAL A 43 14.54 -8.30 11.35
N HIS A 44 13.87 -9.44 11.23
CA HIS A 44 14.54 -10.71 11.04
C HIS A 44 14.76 -11.08 9.57
N CYS A 45 14.09 -10.39 8.64
CA CYS A 45 14.07 -10.74 7.22
C CYS A 45 13.69 -12.21 6.97
N ASP A 46 12.89 -12.79 7.89
CA ASP A 46 12.39 -14.15 7.77
C ASP A 46 11.05 -14.12 7.04
N PHE A 47 11.13 -14.04 5.72
CA PHE A 47 9.97 -13.91 4.84
C PHE A 47 9.07 -15.14 4.90
N GLN A 48 9.65 -16.34 5.07
CA GLN A 48 8.88 -17.57 5.16
C GLN A 48 8.08 -17.61 6.48
N ALA A 49 8.72 -17.29 7.61
CA ALA A 49 8.02 -17.22 8.89
C ALA A 49 6.97 -16.10 8.89
N ALA A 50 7.28 -14.94 8.31
CA ALA A 50 6.32 -13.84 8.16
C ALA A 50 5.09 -14.27 7.34
N PHE A 51 5.29 -14.96 6.21
CA PHE A 51 4.19 -15.48 5.39
C PHE A 51 3.34 -16.52 6.12
N ASN A 52 3.99 -17.45 6.83
CA ASN A 52 3.29 -18.46 7.64
C ASN A 52 2.46 -17.80 8.75
N ALA A 53 3.00 -16.79 9.42
CA ALA A 53 2.29 -16.01 10.43
C ALA A 53 1.09 -15.25 9.85
N CYS A 54 1.23 -14.66 8.66
CA CYS A 54 0.12 -14.00 7.97
C CYS A 54 -1.00 -14.99 7.61
N THR A 55 -0.64 -16.16 7.09
CA THR A 55 -1.61 -17.21 6.74
C THR A 55 -2.36 -17.70 7.98
N ALA A 56 -1.65 -17.98 9.08
CA ALA A 56 -2.27 -18.36 10.34
C ALA A 56 -3.20 -17.26 10.91
N GLY A 57 -2.81 -16.00 10.76
CA GLY A 57 -3.63 -14.85 11.15
C GLY A 57 -4.93 -14.74 10.33
N LEU A 58 -4.85 -14.94 9.02
CA LEU A 58 -6.00 -14.95 8.12
C LEU A 58 -6.94 -16.13 8.37
N GLU A 59 -6.42 -17.32 8.66
CA GLU A 59 -7.23 -18.47 9.07
C GLU A 59 -7.93 -18.23 10.42
N SER A 60 -7.25 -17.57 11.36
CA SER A 60 -7.84 -17.20 12.65
C SER A 60 -9.00 -16.21 12.46
N LEU A 61 -8.83 -15.20 11.60
CA LEU A 61 -9.88 -14.27 11.18
C LEU A 61 -11.07 -14.97 10.52
N ALA A 62 -10.82 -15.95 9.65
CA ALA A 62 -11.88 -16.67 8.94
C ALA A 62 -12.80 -17.46 9.88
N ARG A 63 -12.28 -17.88 11.05
CA ARG A 63 -13.01 -18.59 12.11
C ARG A 63 -13.81 -17.68 13.05
N GLN A 64 -13.71 -16.35 12.92
CA GLN A 64 -14.45 -15.41 13.77
C GLN A 64 -15.91 -15.23 13.35
N GLU A 65 -16.75 -14.93 14.34
CA GLU A 65 -18.16 -14.59 14.17
C GLU A 65 -18.35 -13.36 13.26
N PRO A 66 -19.49 -13.24 12.54
CA PRO A 66 -19.71 -12.21 11.52
C PRO A 66 -19.60 -10.76 12.04
N GLU A 67 -19.96 -10.53 13.31
CA GLU A 67 -19.98 -9.20 13.94
C GLU A 67 -18.57 -8.67 14.20
N ASP A 68 -17.65 -9.56 14.60
CA ASP A 68 -16.23 -9.25 14.82
C ASP A 68 -15.43 -9.17 13.51
N ARG A 69 -15.94 -9.83 12.45
CA ARG A 69 -15.32 -9.85 11.12
C ARG A 69 -15.24 -8.46 10.50
N ASN A 70 -16.33 -7.68 10.57
CA ASN A 70 -16.38 -6.34 9.97
C ASN A 70 -15.40 -5.37 10.68
N ARG A 71 -15.15 -5.58 11.97
CA ARG A 71 -14.19 -4.79 12.76
C ARG A 71 -12.73 -5.17 12.46
N SER A 72 -12.52 -6.29 11.76
CA SER A 72 -11.21 -6.88 11.52
C SER A 72 -10.77 -6.82 10.05
N GLU A 73 -11.50 -6.09 9.19
CA GLU A 73 -11.13 -5.91 7.78
C GLU A 73 -9.79 -5.18 7.60
N GLU A 74 -9.47 -4.22 8.48
CA GLU A 74 -8.16 -3.55 8.47
C GLU A 74 -7.02 -4.53 8.83
N ILE A 75 -7.25 -5.41 9.80
CA ILE A 75 -6.29 -6.44 10.21
C ILE A 75 -6.11 -7.47 9.08
N LYS A 76 -7.20 -7.91 8.46
CA LYS A 76 -7.19 -8.79 7.29
C LYS A 76 -6.39 -8.18 6.13
N THR A 77 -6.64 -6.90 5.86
CA THR A 77 -5.90 -6.13 4.85
C THR A 77 -4.41 -6.07 5.19
N GLY A 78 -4.07 -5.83 6.47
CA GLY A 78 -2.70 -5.84 6.97
C GLY A 78 -1.97 -7.16 6.74
N PHE A 79 -2.59 -8.29 7.10
CA PHE A 79 -2.02 -9.61 6.84
C PHE A 79 -1.84 -9.89 5.35
N CYS A 80 -2.81 -9.49 4.51
CA CYS A 80 -2.70 -9.68 3.06
C CYS A 80 -1.55 -8.85 2.48
N ILE A 81 -1.34 -7.62 2.93
CA ILE A 81 -0.23 -6.78 2.48
C ILE A 81 1.11 -7.42 2.85
N LEU A 82 1.30 -7.81 4.11
CA LEU A 82 2.54 -8.44 4.55
C LEU A 82 2.76 -9.78 3.84
N GLY A 83 1.72 -10.58 3.63
CA GLY A 83 1.80 -11.84 2.89
C GLY A 83 2.19 -11.64 1.42
N ILE A 84 1.62 -10.65 0.73
CA ILE A 84 2.02 -10.27 -0.64
C ILE A 84 3.49 -9.88 -0.68
N GLN A 85 3.95 -9.06 0.28
CA GLN A 85 5.34 -8.65 0.36
C GLN A 85 6.25 -9.85 0.61
N ALA A 86 5.86 -10.78 1.49
CA ALA A 86 6.66 -11.94 1.82
C ALA A 86 6.82 -12.86 0.61
N LEU A 87 5.72 -13.14 -0.10
CA LEU A 87 5.75 -13.91 -1.34
C LEU A 87 6.60 -13.23 -2.42
N ALA A 88 6.56 -11.90 -2.50
CA ALA A 88 7.41 -11.15 -3.43
C ALA A 88 8.91 -11.29 -3.09
N GLU A 89 9.29 -11.21 -1.81
CA GLU A 89 10.68 -11.39 -1.35
C GLU A 89 11.15 -12.86 -1.49
N LEU A 90 10.24 -13.82 -1.36
CA LEU A 90 10.50 -15.25 -1.63
C LEU A 90 10.55 -15.59 -3.13
N ASN A 91 10.38 -14.60 -4.01
CA ASN A 91 10.28 -14.76 -5.46
C ASN A 91 9.14 -15.72 -5.89
N GLN A 92 8.09 -15.85 -5.07
CA GLN A 92 6.89 -16.65 -5.32
C GLN A 92 5.74 -15.75 -5.82
N TRP A 93 6.04 -14.86 -6.75
CA TRP A 93 5.11 -13.84 -7.23
C TRP A 93 3.95 -14.40 -8.08
N GLU A 94 4.16 -15.53 -8.77
CA GLU A 94 3.20 -16.11 -9.72
C GLU A 94 1.84 -16.39 -9.07
N GLY A 95 1.85 -16.93 -7.85
CA GLY A 95 0.64 -17.31 -7.11
C GLY A 95 0.02 -16.20 -6.25
N VAL A 96 0.60 -15.01 -6.20
CA VAL A 96 0.21 -13.97 -5.22
C VAL A 96 -1.25 -13.58 -5.35
N PHE A 97 -1.73 -13.26 -6.57
CA PHE A 97 -3.11 -12.82 -6.70
C PHE A 97 -4.10 -13.97 -6.44
N SER A 98 -3.75 -15.20 -6.84
CA SER A 98 -4.56 -16.38 -6.52
C SER A 98 -4.69 -16.60 -5.00
N TRP A 99 -3.61 -16.36 -4.24
CA TRP A 99 -3.61 -16.44 -2.78
C TRP A 99 -4.48 -15.35 -2.16
N VAL A 100 -4.42 -14.11 -2.66
CA VAL A 100 -5.31 -13.03 -2.22
C VAL A 100 -6.79 -13.40 -2.45
N LEU A 101 -7.12 -13.98 -3.61
CA LEU A 101 -8.49 -14.39 -3.92
C LEU A 101 -9.02 -15.49 -3.00
N GLN A 102 -8.17 -16.34 -2.42
CA GLN A 102 -8.61 -17.30 -1.40
C GLN A 102 -9.24 -16.62 -0.19
N HIS A 103 -8.82 -15.39 0.14
CA HIS A 103 -9.31 -14.65 1.31
C HIS A 103 -10.48 -13.69 1.00
N TYR A 104 -10.61 -13.22 -0.24
CA TYR A 104 -11.65 -12.27 -0.65
C TYR A 104 -12.72 -12.88 -1.59
N GLY A 105 -12.49 -14.10 -2.08
CA GLY A 105 -13.35 -14.83 -3.00
C GLY A 105 -13.24 -14.29 -4.43
N HIS A 106 -13.85 -13.13 -4.68
CA HIS A 106 -13.87 -12.50 -5.99
C HIS A 106 -12.98 -11.26 -5.99
N GLN A 107 -12.38 -10.97 -7.16
CA GLN A 107 -11.55 -9.77 -7.35
C GLN A 107 -12.30 -8.49 -6.98
N ASP A 108 -13.62 -8.45 -7.18
CA ASP A 108 -14.49 -7.32 -6.87
C ASP A 108 -14.53 -6.94 -5.40
N ASN A 109 -14.26 -7.91 -4.51
CA ASN A 109 -14.23 -7.72 -3.06
C ASN A 109 -12.84 -7.32 -2.54
N VAL A 110 -11.82 -7.29 -3.40
CA VAL A 110 -10.44 -7.01 -2.99
C VAL A 110 -10.32 -5.51 -2.69
N PRO A 111 -9.81 -5.10 -1.52
CA PRO A 111 -9.56 -3.70 -1.20
C PRO A 111 -8.66 -3.02 -2.24
N ALA A 112 -8.95 -1.75 -2.56
CA ALA A 112 -8.18 -0.96 -3.54
C ALA A 112 -6.67 -1.01 -3.28
N LYS A 113 -6.28 -0.97 -2.00
CA LYS A 113 -4.87 -1.05 -1.59
C LYS A 113 -4.18 -2.35 -2.01
N ILE A 114 -4.87 -3.48 -1.90
CA ILE A 114 -4.34 -4.79 -2.29
C ILE A 114 -4.25 -4.87 -3.82
N MET A 115 -5.25 -4.34 -4.53
CA MET A 115 -5.19 -4.23 -6.00
C MET A 115 -3.97 -3.43 -6.45
N GLN A 116 -3.69 -2.27 -5.82
CA GLN A 116 -2.51 -1.45 -6.11
C GLN A 116 -1.21 -2.25 -5.93
N MET A 117 -1.05 -2.95 -4.80
CA MET A 117 0.13 -3.75 -4.52
C MET A 117 0.34 -4.87 -5.55
N CYS A 118 -0.74 -5.56 -5.94
CA CYS A 118 -0.66 -6.61 -6.95
C CYS A 118 -0.28 -6.04 -8.32
N ILE A 119 -0.91 -4.95 -8.78
CA ILE A 119 -0.56 -4.30 -10.05
C ILE A 119 0.93 -3.91 -10.07
N LEU A 120 1.42 -3.29 -9.00
CA LEU A 120 2.82 -2.88 -8.89
C LEU A 120 3.78 -4.08 -8.87
N LEU A 121 3.44 -5.16 -8.18
CA LEU A 121 4.24 -6.39 -8.16
C LEU A 121 4.35 -6.99 -9.56
N TYR A 122 3.22 -7.25 -10.22
CA TYR A 122 3.20 -7.87 -11.55
C TYR A 122 3.83 -6.96 -12.62
N SER A 123 3.73 -5.64 -12.46
CA SER A 123 4.48 -4.69 -13.29
C SER A 123 5.99 -4.79 -13.05
N LYS A 124 6.44 -4.88 -11.79
CA LYS A 124 7.87 -5.01 -11.43
C LYS A 124 8.51 -6.27 -12.01
N VAL A 125 7.79 -7.40 -12.02
CA VAL A 125 8.27 -8.66 -12.61
C VAL A 125 8.02 -8.74 -14.13
N LYS A 126 7.62 -7.63 -14.76
CA LYS A 126 7.36 -7.52 -16.22
C LYS A 126 6.28 -8.49 -16.73
N GLN A 127 5.32 -8.86 -15.87
CA GLN A 127 4.17 -9.68 -16.22
C GLN A 127 2.84 -8.96 -15.93
N PRO A 128 2.63 -7.72 -16.42
CA PRO A 128 1.42 -6.95 -16.10
C PRO A 128 0.12 -7.57 -16.66
N ALA A 129 0.22 -8.43 -17.68
CA ALA A 129 -0.92 -9.11 -18.30
C ALA A 129 -1.74 -9.95 -17.29
N VAL A 130 -1.09 -10.52 -16.27
CA VAL A 130 -1.74 -11.34 -15.24
C VAL A 130 -2.82 -10.56 -14.49
N MET A 131 -2.62 -9.26 -14.28
CA MET A 131 -3.54 -8.41 -13.53
C MET A 131 -4.61 -7.74 -14.40
N GLN A 132 -4.52 -7.81 -15.74
CA GLN A 132 -5.38 -7.02 -16.62
C GLN A 132 -6.87 -7.31 -16.39
N GLN A 133 -7.27 -8.58 -16.50
CA GLN A 133 -8.67 -8.95 -16.35
C GLN A 133 -9.19 -8.64 -14.95
N ALA A 134 -8.38 -8.89 -13.92
CA ALA A 134 -8.77 -8.62 -12.55
C ALA A 134 -9.02 -7.15 -12.26
N THR A 135 -8.11 -6.28 -12.71
CA THR A 135 -8.25 -4.83 -12.57
C THR A 135 -9.41 -4.29 -13.40
N ARG A 136 -9.65 -4.82 -14.60
CA ARG A 136 -10.78 -4.43 -15.45
C ARG A 136 -12.12 -4.67 -14.75
N VAL A 137 -12.33 -5.87 -14.20
CA VAL A 137 -13.60 -6.17 -13.51
C VAL A 137 -13.72 -5.36 -12.23
N TRP A 138 -12.63 -5.21 -11.46
CA TRP A 138 -12.62 -4.38 -10.26
C TRP A 138 -13.07 -2.94 -10.51
N LEU A 139 -12.57 -2.31 -11.60
CA LEU A 139 -12.91 -0.95 -12.01
C LEU A 139 -14.35 -0.81 -12.53
N ARG A 140 -14.94 -1.90 -13.05
CA ARG A 140 -16.32 -1.91 -13.54
C ARG A 140 -17.35 -2.16 -12.45
N ASN A 141 -16.94 -2.63 -11.27
CA ASN A 141 -17.85 -2.84 -10.15
C ASN A 141 -18.31 -1.50 -9.55
N PRO A 142 -19.63 -1.19 -9.54
CA PRO A 142 -20.17 0.04 -8.97
C PRO A 142 -19.82 0.26 -7.50
N GLN A 143 -19.63 -0.80 -6.71
CA GLN A 143 -19.28 -0.70 -5.29
C GLN A 143 -17.87 -0.11 -5.09
N ASN A 144 -16.96 -0.35 -6.05
CA ASN A 144 -15.57 0.08 -5.95
C ASN A 144 -15.37 1.55 -6.33
N VAL A 145 -16.29 2.14 -7.09
CA VAL A 145 -16.22 3.55 -7.52
C VAL A 145 -16.11 4.50 -6.33
N GLN A 146 -16.72 4.14 -5.19
CA GLN A 146 -16.69 4.94 -3.96
C GLN A 146 -15.48 4.62 -3.06
N ALA A 147 -14.67 3.62 -3.41
CA ALA A 147 -13.56 3.17 -2.57
C ALA A 147 -12.43 4.20 -2.53
N VAL A 148 -11.89 4.42 -1.33
CA VAL A 148 -10.68 5.20 -1.13
C VAL A 148 -9.52 4.52 -1.88
N GLY A 149 -9.01 5.19 -2.91
CA GLY A 149 -7.96 4.66 -3.78
C GLY A 149 -8.44 4.14 -5.14
N PHE A 150 -9.74 4.26 -5.48
CA PHE A 150 -10.26 3.91 -6.82
C PHE A 150 -9.49 4.61 -7.94
N ARG A 151 -9.29 5.93 -7.82
CA ARG A 151 -8.48 6.71 -8.77
C ARG A 151 -7.11 6.10 -8.97
N LEU A 152 -6.40 5.78 -7.89
CA LEU A 152 -5.04 5.23 -7.98
C LEU A 152 -5.03 3.86 -8.67
N VAL A 153 -6.03 3.01 -8.43
CA VAL A 153 -6.16 1.74 -9.19
C VAL A 153 -6.36 2.02 -10.68
N ALA A 154 -7.16 3.01 -11.06
CA ALA A 154 -7.36 3.40 -12.46
C ALA A 154 -6.09 3.98 -13.10
N GLU A 155 -5.33 4.83 -12.38
CA GLU A 155 -4.03 5.35 -12.82
C GLU A 155 -3.03 4.22 -13.03
N LEU A 156 -2.94 3.27 -12.08
CA LEU A 156 -2.07 2.11 -12.19
C LEU A 156 -2.49 1.19 -13.34
N TYR A 157 -3.79 0.99 -13.57
CA TYR A 157 -4.28 0.20 -14.69
C TYR A 157 -3.81 0.77 -16.02
N LEU A 158 -3.95 2.09 -16.19
CA LEU A 158 -3.50 2.79 -17.38
C LEU A 158 -1.97 2.67 -17.57
N LEU A 159 -1.20 3.05 -16.55
CA LEU A 159 0.25 3.25 -16.66
C LEU A 159 1.05 1.96 -16.60
N HIS A 160 0.60 0.98 -15.81
CA HIS A 160 1.35 -0.25 -15.53
C HIS A 160 0.80 -1.48 -16.25
N ILE A 161 -0.40 -1.40 -16.83
CA ILE A 161 -1.01 -2.51 -17.56
C ILE A 161 -1.30 -2.14 -19.01
N LEU A 162 -2.22 -1.18 -19.26
CA LEU A 162 -2.69 -0.90 -20.62
C LEU A 162 -1.60 -0.36 -21.54
N VAL A 163 -0.88 0.67 -21.08
CA VAL A 163 0.19 1.30 -21.86
C VAL A 163 1.34 0.32 -22.15
N PRO A 164 1.91 -0.41 -21.17
CA PRO A 164 2.98 -1.38 -21.44
C PRO A 164 2.57 -2.55 -22.34
N LEU A 165 1.29 -2.95 -22.31
CA LEU A 165 0.77 -4.01 -23.19
C LEU A 165 0.37 -3.51 -24.58
N GLY A 166 0.39 -2.20 -24.82
CA GLY A 166 -0.05 -1.62 -26.09
C GLY A 166 -1.57 -1.68 -26.30
N HIS A 167 -2.36 -1.86 -25.24
CA HIS A 167 -3.83 -1.89 -25.30
C HIS A 167 -4.39 -0.45 -25.31
N LEU A 168 -4.07 0.28 -26.38
CA LEU A 168 -4.31 1.72 -26.48
C LEU A 168 -5.80 2.08 -26.64
N ASP A 169 -6.59 1.22 -27.27
CA ASP A 169 -8.04 1.45 -27.41
C ASP A 169 -8.75 1.38 -26.06
N GLU A 170 -8.41 0.37 -25.24
CA GLU A 170 -8.92 0.27 -23.87
C GLU A 170 -8.43 1.43 -23.00
N ALA A 171 -7.19 1.92 -23.23
CA ALA A 171 -6.67 3.10 -22.54
C ALA A 171 -7.48 4.36 -22.87
N ARG A 172 -7.85 4.54 -24.15
CA ARG A 172 -8.72 5.65 -24.59
C ARG A 172 -10.11 5.52 -23.99
N GLU A 173 -10.68 4.32 -23.95
CA GLU A 173 -11.99 4.07 -23.32
C GLU A 173 -11.96 4.40 -21.83
N LEU A 174 -10.93 3.95 -21.10
CA LEU A 174 -10.77 4.22 -19.67
C LEU A 174 -10.71 5.71 -19.36
N VAL A 175 -9.94 6.48 -20.14
CA VAL A 175 -9.77 7.92 -19.93
C VAL A 175 -10.96 8.72 -20.46
N GLY A 176 -11.52 8.32 -21.60
CA GLY A 176 -12.59 9.00 -22.32
C GLY A 176 -13.99 8.71 -21.81
N GLY A 177 -14.22 7.52 -21.25
CA GLY A 177 -15.52 7.04 -20.78
C GLY A 177 -15.97 7.65 -19.46
N ASP A 178 -17.13 7.21 -18.97
CA ASP A 178 -17.73 7.72 -17.73
C ASP A 178 -16.82 7.55 -16.52
N VAL A 179 -16.17 6.40 -16.41
CA VAL A 179 -15.21 6.12 -15.34
C VAL A 179 -14.09 7.15 -15.36
N GLY A 180 -13.48 7.41 -16.51
CA GLY A 180 -12.39 8.38 -16.64
C GLY A 180 -12.83 9.82 -16.34
N ARG A 181 -13.98 10.25 -16.86
CA ARG A 181 -14.54 11.59 -16.63
C ARG A 181 -14.85 11.85 -15.15
N ASN A 182 -15.32 10.84 -14.43
CA ASN A 182 -15.64 10.96 -13.00
C ASN A 182 -14.41 10.79 -12.09
N THR A 183 -13.34 10.18 -12.60
CA THR A 183 -12.17 9.80 -11.79
C THR A 183 -11.01 10.77 -11.94
N PHE A 184 -10.69 11.18 -13.16
CA PHE A 184 -9.54 12.02 -13.50
C PHE A 184 -9.93 13.48 -13.71
N THR A 185 -9.03 14.40 -13.41
CA THR A 185 -9.23 15.81 -13.81
C THR A 185 -9.06 15.97 -15.32
N GLU A 186 -9.65 17.01 -15.91
CA GLU A 186 -9.55 17.24 -17.36
C GLU A 186 -8.08 17.38 -17.83
N GLU A 187 -7.23 17.99 -17.00
CA GLU A 187 -5.80 18.09 -17.27
C GLU A 187 -5.11 16.70 -17.26
N GLN A 188 -5.45 15.84 -16.29
CA GLN A 188 -4.92 14.48 -16.23
C GLN A 188 -5.38 13.66 -17.45
N ARG A 189 -6.64 13.79 -17.85
CA ARG A 189 -7.18 13.10 -19.03
C ARG A 189 -6.47 13.53 -20.30
N ARG A 190 -6.28 14.84 -20.51
CA ARG A 190 -5.56 15.35 -21.69
C ARG A 190 -4.14 14.82 -21.74
N LYS A 191 -3.39 14.92 -20.63
CA LYS A 191 -2.02 14.37 -20.55
C LYS A 191 -1.98 12.87 -20.82
N ALA A 192 -2.94 12.11 -20.29
CA ALA A 192 -3.03 10.67 -20.52
C ALA A 192 -3.30 10.35 -22.00
N LEU A 193 -4.22 11.08 -22.65
CA LEU A 193 -4.52 10.90 -24.07
C LEU A 193 -3.33 11.28 -24.95
N ASP A 194 -2.64 12.39 -24.67
CA ASP A 194 -1.45 12.82 -25.41
C ASP A 194 -0.37 11.73 -25.37
N VAL A 195 -0.15 11.11 -24.20
CA VAL A 195 0.81 10.00 -24.04
C VAL A 195 0.37 8.76 -24.83
N VAL A 196 -0.92 8.40 -24.77
CA VAL A 196 -1.46 7.24 -25.50
C VAL A 196 -1.35 7.46 -27.02
N GLU A 197 -1.57 8.68 -27.50
CA GLU A 197 -1.46 9.05 -28.91
C GLU A 197 0.00 9.03 -29.39
N GLU A 198 0.93 9.58 -28.61
CA GLU A 198 2.36 9.54 -28.95
C GLU A 198 2.88 8.10 -29.04
N ILE A 199 2.45 7.22 -28.14
CA ILE A 199 2.80 5.80 -28.18
C ILE A 199 2.17 5.10 -29.38
N SER A 200 0.93 5.46 -29.74
CA SER A 200 0.26 4.93 -30.95
C SER A 200 1.07 5.25 -32.19
N ARG A 201 1.49 6.52 -32.32
CA ARG A 201 2.28 7.01 -33.45
C ARG A 201 3.63 6.30 -33.54
N HIS A 202 4.33 6.15 -32.40
CA HIS A 202 5.62 5.46 -32.36
C HIS A 202 5.51 3.97 -32.75
N ASN A 203 4.47 3.27 -32.30
CA ASN A 203 4.22 1.88 -32.67
C ASN A 203 3.91 1.74 -34.18
N GLN A 204 3.24 2.74 -34.77
CA GLN A 204 2.87 2.74 -36.18
C GLN A 204 4.07 3.06 -37.09
N GLU A 205 4.95 3.97 -36.67
CA GLU A 205 6.21 4.29 -37.37
C GLU A 205 7.20 3.11 -37.34
N GLY A 206 7.26 2.37 -36.24
CA GLY A 206 8.09 1.16 -36.12
C GLY A 206 7.64 -0.01 -37.02
N LEU A 207 6.35 -0.08 -37.35
CA LEU A 207 5.79 -1.13 -38.23
C LEU A 207 5.95 -0.80 -39.73
N MET A 208 6.22 0.46 -40.07
CA MET A 208 6.27 0.96 -41.46
C MET A 208 7.68 1.01 -42.05
N SER A 209 8.70 0.43 -41.41
CA SER A 209 10.03 0.26 -42.00
C SER A 209 10.09 -1.04 -42.83
N PRO A 210 10.15 -1.00 -44.17
CA PRO A 210 10.24 -2.19 -45.00
C PRO A 210 11.70 -2.65 -45.13
N GLU A 211 11.93 -3.89 -44.70
CA GLU A 211 12.89 -4.91 -45.18
C GLU A 211 14.09 -4.47 -46.05
N GLY A 212 15.29 -4.77 -45.54
CA GLY A 212 16.57 -4.68 -46.26
C GLY A 212 17.70 -5.54 -45.68
N THR A 213 17.42 -6.83 -45.39
CA THR A 213 18.33 -8.00 -45.34
C THR A 213 19.62 -7.98 -44.46
N PRO A 214 20.27 -9.13 -44.16
CA PRO A 214 20.55 -9.49 -42.76
C PRO A 214 22.05 -9.68 -42.49
N ASP A 215 22.60 -9.05 -41.46
CA ASP A 215 23.63 -9.71 -40.67
C ASP A 215 23.89 -9.06 -39.32
N SER A 216 24.18 -9.93 -38.36
CA SER A 216 24.99 -9.67 -37.16
C SER A 216 24.40 -8.81 -36.02
N GLY A 217 24.01 -9.52 -34.96
CA GLY A 217 24.57 -9.23 -33.63
C GLY A 217 23.66 -8.54 -32.61
N ALA A 218 23.60 -9.16 -31.42
CA ALA A 218 23.15 -8.60 -30.14
C ALA A 218 21.66 -8.26 -30.02
N GLY A 219 20.89 -9.26 -29.57
CA GLY A 219 19.60 -9.05 -28.93
C GLY A 219 19.77 -8.32 -27.60
N GLU A 220 19.76 -6.99 -27.64
CA GLU A 220 19.47 -6.13 -26.49
C GLU A 220 18.24 -5.30 -26.85
N SER A 221 17.07 -5.87 -26.56
CA SER A 221 15.80 -5.15 -26.55
C SER A 221 15.89 -3.99 -25.55
N GLN A 222 16.02 -2.79 -26.11
CA GLN A 222 15.95 -1.46 -25.50
C GLN A 222 14.93 -1.39 -24.35
N PRO A 223 15.34 -1.13 -23.09
CA PRO A 223 14.41 -1.02 -21.99
C PRO A 223 13.95 0.43 -21.78
N ASN A 224 12.64 0.66 -21.90
CA ASN A 224 11.84 1.66 -21.18
C ASN A 224 12.58 2.96 -20.79
N SER A 225 12.70 3.88 -21.74
CA SER A 225 13.20 5.24 -21.53
C SER A 225 12.20 6.13 -20.77
N ILE A 226 10.90 5.83 -20.85
CA ILE A 226 9.82 6.72 -20.37
C ILE A 226 9.64 6.63 -18.84
N GLN A 227 9.71 5.42 -18.26
CA GLN A 227 9.66 5.24 -16.80
C GLN A 227 10.87 5.89 -16.09
N ARG A 228 12.02 5.96 -16.79
CA ARG A 228 13.23 6.66 -16.32
C ARG A 228 13.14 8.18 -16.45
N CYS A 229 12.28 8.74 -17.30
CA CYS A 229 12.24 10.18 -17.53
C CYS A 229 11.57 10.93 -16.36
N PHE A 230 10.45 10.42 -15.86
CA PHE A 230 9.73 11.05 -14.73
C PHE A 230 10.44 10.83 -13.39
N ALA A 231 10.88 9.59 -13.11
CA ALA A 231 11.63 9.27 -11.90
C ALA A 231 13.07 9.82 -11.92
N GLY A 232 13.73 9.81 -13.08
CA GLY A 232 15.13 10.22 -13.23
C GLY A 232 15.34 11.72 -13.20
N SER A 233 14.35 12.55 -13.54
CA SER A 233 14.46 14.01 -13.38
C SER A 233 14.40 14.44 -11.91
N LEU A 234 13.61 13.76 -11.08
CA LEU A 234 13.53 14.02 -9.64
C LEU A 234 14.77 13.48 -8.93
N LEU A 235 15.20 12.26 -9.28
CA LEU A 235 16.39 11.64 -8.71
C LEU A 235 17.67 12.44 -9.03
N ARG A 236 17.83 12.96 -10.25
CA ARG A 236 18.97 13.81 -10.63
C ARG A 236 18.98 15.17 -9.91
N LYS A 237 17.81 15.77 -9.66
CA LYS A 237 17.71 17.02 -8.88
C LYS A 237 18.08 16.79 -7.42
N VAL A 238 17.63 15.68 -6.83
CA VAL A 238 17.98 15.29 -5.45
C VAL A 238 19.47 14.94 -5.33
N GLU A 239 20.03 14.22 -6.29
CA GLU A 239 21.45 13.89 -6.34
C GLU A 239 22.33 15.14 -6.47
N ALA A 240 21.92 16.12 -7.30
CA ALA A 240 22.62 17.39 -7.41
C ALA A 240 22.60 18.18 -6.09
N VAL A 241 21.46 18.23 -5.39
CA VAL A 241 21.35 18.88 -4.08
C VAL A 241 22.22 18.15 -3.06
N PHE A 242 22.19 16.81 -3.03
CA PHE A 242 23.00 15.99 -2.13
C PHE A 242 24.50 16.17 -2.37
N ARG A 243 24.94 16.18 -3.64
CA ARG A 243 26.34 16.39 -4.02
C ARG A 243 26.83 17.80 -3.67
N THR A 244 25.96 18.79 -3.76
CA THR A 244 26.28 20.18 -3.39
C THR A 244 26.42 20.32 -1.88
N PHE A 245 25.55 19.64 -1.12
CA PHE A 245 25.60 19.60 0.34
C PHE A 245 26.83 18.85 0.86
N TYR A 246 27.13 17.67 0.29
CA TYR A 246 28.30 16.87 0.63
C TYR A 246 29.62 17.63 0.40
N ARG A 247 29.71 18.36 -0.72
CA ARG A 247 30.88 19.20 -1.03
C ARG A 247 31.04 20.40 -0.09
N LYS A 248 29.95 20.87 0.51
CA LYS A 248 29.95 21.97 1.49
C LYS A 248 30.31 21.47 2.89
N CYS A 249 29.82 20.28 3.28
CA CYS A 249 30.23 19.60 4.52
C CYS A 249 31.73 19.24 4.54
N LEU A 250 32.29 18.76 3.42
CA LEU A 250 33.72 18.42 3.36
C LEU A 250 34.66 19.63 3.42
N ARG A 251 34.17 20.85 3.15
CA ARG A 251 34.97 22.08 3.16
C ARG A 251 34.92 22.84 4.49
N THR A 252 34.05 22.44 5.41
CA THR A 252 33.93 23.07 6.74
C THR A 252 34.46 22.11 7.78
N GLY A 253 35.79 22.04 7.89
CA GLY A 253 36.44 21.42 9.04
C GLY A 253 36.35 22.36 10.24
N SER A 254 35.25 22.28 11.01
CA SER A 254 35.19 22.50 12.48
C SER A 254 33.72 22.52 12.99
N ASP A 255 33.49 21.91 14.16
CA ASP A 255 32.30 21.98 15.06
C ASP A 255 30.88 21.71 14.52
N SER A 256 30.74 20.77 13.57
CA SER A 256 29.48 20.53 12.86
C SER A 256 28.50 19.56 13.56
N SER A 257 28.21 19.73 14.86
CA SER A 257 27.18 18.91 15.54
C SER A 257 25.75 19.31 15.12
N VAL A 258 25.51 20.61 14.86
CA VAL A 258 24.19 21.12 14.44
C VAL A 258 23.90 20.79 12.98
N LEU A 259 24.90 20.91 12.10
CA LEU A 259 24.74 20.54 10.68
C LEU A 259 24.55 19.02 10.53
N GLN A 260 25.24 18.21 11.34
CA GLN A 260 25.05 16.76 11.36
C GLN A 260 23.66 16.38 11.89
N LYS A 261 23.15 17.07 12.93
CA LYS A 261 21.78 16.89 13.43
C LYS A 261 20.73 17.34 12.40
N LEU A 262 20.94 18.46 11.71
CA LEU A 262 20.06 18.94 10.65
C LEU A 262 20.11 18.02 9.42
N PHE A 263 21.28 17.49 9.07
CA PHE A 263 21.44 16.52 7.99
C PHE A 263 20.79 15.19 8.35
N LEU A 264 20.97 14.71 9.58
CA LEU A 264 20.28 13.53 10.09
C LEU A 264 18.77 13.75 10.13
N ALA A 265 18.30 14.92 10.58
CA ALA A 265 16.88 15.29 10.56
C ALA A 265 16.34 15.37 9.13
N ALA A 266 17.12 15.90 8.19
CA ALA A 266 16.77 15.97 6.76
C ALA A 266 16.79 14.58 6.11
N ILE A 267 17.71 13.69 6.49
CA ILE A 267 17.71 12.28 6.07
C ILE A 267 16.51 11.56 6.67
N LEU A 268 16.22 11.74 7.96
CA LEU A 268 15.05 11.14 8.60
C LEU A 268 13.76 11.66 7.98
N LEU A 269 13.68 12.95 7.69
CA LEU A 269 12.57 13.57 6.98
C LEU A 269 12.49 13.10 5.52
N TYR A 270 13.63 12.92 4.85
CA TYR A 270 13.71 12.35 3.51
C TYR A 270 13.28 10.88 3.50
N MET A 271 13.69 10.08 4.49
CA MET A 271 13.21 8.72 4.68
C MET A 271 11.72 8.73 5.05
N LEU A 272 11.24 9.75 5.76
CA LEU A 272 9.82 9.91 6.10
C LEU A 272 8.96 10.42 4.92
N LEU A 273 9.55 11.09 3.93
CA LEU A 273 8.82 11.71 2.82
C LEU A 273 9.01 10.98 1.48
N PHE A 274 10.18 10.37 1.24
CA PHE A 274 10.56 9.74 -0.03
C PHE A 274 10.68 8.21 0.04
N ARG A 275 10.96 7.63 1.21
CA ARG A 275 10.78 6.17 1.44
C ARG A 275 9.34 5.83 1.84
N LEU A 276 8.51 6.84 2.09
CA LEU A 276 7.06 6.71 2.12
C LEU A 276 6.50 6.77 0.70
N ASP A 277 6.62 5.66 -0.01
CA ASP A 277 5.70 5.42 -1.12
C ASP A 277 4.28 5.33 -0.53
N PRO A 278 3.31 6.18 -0.95
CA PRO A 278 1.93 6.09 -0.52
C PRO A 278 1.28 4.73 -0.82
N ALA A 279 1.97 3.80 -1.49
CA ALA A 279 1.60 2.40 -1.65
C ALA A 279 1.79 1.48 -0.42
N LEU A 280 2.43 1.87 0.70
CA LEU A 280 2.70 0.94 1.83
C LEU A 280 2.00 1.29 3.18
N PRO A 281 0.99 0.50 3.63
CA PRO A 281 0.30 0.69 4.91
C PRO A 281 1.09 0.24 6.15
N SER A 282 2.17 -0.52 6.00
CA SER A 282 3.00 -0.95 7.14
C SER A 282 3.79 0.20 7.79
N SER A 283 3.90 1.34 7.11
CA SER A 283 4.58 2.55 7.61
C SER A 283 3.77 3.30 8.68
N TYR A 284 2.45 3.15 8.73
CA TYR A 284 1.59 3.83 9.70
C TYR A 284 1.86 3.37 11.14
N MET A 285 2.11 2.06 11.32
CA MET A 285 2.48 1.46 12.61
C MET A 285 3.84 1.95 13.11
N TRP A 286 4.78 2.13 12.18
CA TRP A 286 6.11 2.65 12.49
C TRP A 286 6.11 4.15 12.78
N ILE A 287 5.26 4.94 12.09
CA ILE A 287 5.01 6.34 12.43
C ILE A 287 4.41 6.45 13.82
N PHE A 288 3.45 5.60 14.16
CA PHE A 288 2.86 5.61 15.51
C PHE A 288 3.89 5.23 16.57
N LYS A 289 4.71 4.19 16.35
CA LYS A 289 5.82 3.83 17.24
C LYS A 289 6.89 4.93 17.34
N LEU A 290 7.27 5.55 16.23
CA LEU A 290 8.25 6.64 16.21
C LEU A 290 7.69 7.89 16.92
N LEU A 291 6.43 8.23 16.71
CA LEU A 291 5.74 9.31 17.42
C LEU A 291 5.60 9.00 18.91
N GLN A 292 5.37 7.73 19.28
CA GLN A 292 5.36 7.30 20.68
C GLN A 292 6.73 7.39 21.32
N LEU A 293 7.79 6.95 20.64
CA LEU A 293 9.17 7.06 21.09
C LEU A 293 9.55 8.53 21.25
N ILE A 294 9.23 9.38 20.27
CA ILE A 294 9.45 10.84 20.36
C ILE A 294 8.66 11.43 21.54
N LYS A 295 7.39 11.08 21.72
CA LYS A 295 6.59 11.51 22.89
C LYS A 295 7.16 10.99 24.22
N GLN A 296 7.76 9.80 24.25
CA GLN A 296 8.40 9.26 25.45
C GLN A 296 9.71 9.98 25.77
N THR A 297 10.57 10.20 24.78
CA THR A 297 11.78 11.01 24.95
C THR A 297 11.45 12.44 25.31
N TRP A 298 10.42 13.04 24.69
CA TRP A 298 9.97 14.40 24.97
C TRP A 298 9.42 14.50 26.40
N ARG A 299 8.61 13.51 26.83
CA ARG A 299 8.18 13.43 28.24
C ARG A 299 9.36 13.25 29.18
N ALA A 300 10.32 12.38 28.90
CA ALA A 300 11.51 12.18 29.74
C ALA A 300 12.39 13.44 29.83
N THR A 301 12.57 14.17 28.73
CA THR A 301 13.35 15.41 28.71
C THR A 301 12.64 16.56 29.43
N PHE A 302 11.30 16.64 29.38
CA PHE A 302 10.54 17.71 30.04
C PHE A 302 10.08 17.39 31.47
N THR A 303 10.04 16.12 31.89
CA THR A 303 9.86 15.74 33.31
C THR A 303 11.15 15.88 34.11
N SER A 304 12.32 15.79 33.46
CA SER A 304 13.62 16.08 34.07
C SER A 304 13.89 17.57 34.27
N SER A 305 12.99 18.44 33.79
CA SER A 305 13.05 19.90 33.96
C SER A 305 11.95 20.42 34.89
N ARG A 306 11.68 19.72 36.00
CA ARG A 306 11.13 20.36 37.20
C ARG A 306 12.30 20.78 38.09
N PRO A 307 12.54 22.08 38.30
CA PRO A 307 13.55 22.52 39.24
C PRO A 307 13.09 22.21 40.67
N LEU A 308 14.04 21.74 41.49
CA LEU A 308 14.01 22.03 42.91
C LEU A 308 14.12 23.55 43.05
N VAL A 309 13.00 24.18 43.41
CA VAL A 309 12.76 25.28 44.37
C VAL A 309 11.40 25.88 44.04
#